data_AF-A0A2K2VM42-F1
#
_entry.id   AF-A0A2K2VM42-F1
#
_cell.length_a   1.000
_cell.length_b   1.000
_cell.length_c   1.000
_cell.angle_alpha   90.00
_cell.angle_beta   90.00
_cell.angle_gamma   90.00
#
_symmetry.space_group_name_H-M   'P 1'
#
loop_
_entity.id
_entity.type
_entity.pdbx_description
1 polymer ?
#
loop_
_entity_poly.entity_id
_entity_poly.type
_entity_poly.pdbx_seq_one_letter_code
_entity_poly.pdbx_strand_id
1 'polypeptide(L)'
;MQKNIVELIRNDSDYKELVAKRSSFSIKLSIIMLIVYFGFILLIAYFPEVLGTPLSEGSVTTVGIPVGMGVIFFAFIITGIYTKRANSEFDDLNNKIKDKVKGM
;
A
#
# COMPACT_ATOMS: atom_id res chain seq x y z
N MET A 1 23.54 23.99 13.72
CA MET A 1 22.14 24.42 13.97
C MET A 1 21.09 23.41 13.48
N GLN A 2 21.09 22.95 12.22
CA GLN A 2 20.04 22.05 11.71
C GLN A 2 19.93 20.66 12.40
N LYS A 3 21.06 20.08 12.87
CA LYS A 3 21.04 18.79 13.59
C LYS A 3 20.19 18.81 14.86
N ASN A 4 20.19 19.93 15.61
CA ASN A 4 19.40 20.08 16.83
C ASN A 4 17.89 20.06 16.56
N ILE A 5 17.44 20.68 15.46
CA ILE A 5 16.01 20.75 15.10
C ILE A 5 15.52 19.35 14.69
N VAL A 6 16.33 18.59 13.93
CA VAL A 6 16.00 17.21 13.55
C VAL A 6 15.92 16.30 14.78
N GLU A 7 16.84 16.44 15.74
CA GLU A 7 16.82 15.67 16.99
C GLU A 7 15.61 16.02 17.88
N LEU A 8 15.25 17.30 17.96
CA LEU A 8 14.06 17.77 18.67
C LEU A 8 12.78 17.15 18.09
N ILE A 9 12.61 17.20 16.76
CA ILE A 9 11.44 16.62 16.08
C ILE A 9 11.41 15.10 16.25
N ARG A 10 12.57 14.43 16.15
CA ARG A 10 12.65 12.97 16.27
C ARG A 10 12.36 12.49 17.70
N ASN A 11 12.57 13.33 18.70
CA ASN A 11 12.26 13.04 20.11
C ASN A 11 10.84 13.44 20.53
N ASP A 12 10.14 14.26 19.74
CA ASP A 12 8.74 14.65 19.97
C ASP A 12 7.82 13.41 19.93
N SER A 13 6.91 13.32 20.91
CA SER A 13 5.97 12.20 21.07
C SER A 13 4.99 12.09 19.91
N ASP A 14 4.54 13.22 19.36
CA ASP A 14 3.55 13.27 18.29
C ASP A 14 4.16 12.75 16.99
N TYR A 15 5.44 13.05 16.74
CA TYR A 15 6.18 12.53 15.59
C TYR A 15 6.39 11.00 15.69
N LYS A 16 6.70 10.48 16.88
CA LYS A 16 6.85 9.03 17.09
C LYS A 16 5.52 8.30 16.88
N GLU A 17 4.42 8.84 17.39
CA GLU A 17 3.08 8.27 17.19
C GLU A 17 2.68 8.28 15.71
N LEU A 18 2.96 9.37 15.00
CA LEU A 18 2.77 9.50 13.55
C LEU A 18 3.49 8.40 12.79
N VAL A 19 4.79 8.23 13.04
CA VAL A 19 5.61 7.23 12.35
C VAL A 19 5.12 5.81 12.66
N ALA A 20 4.75 5.52 13.90
CA ALA A 20 4.22 4.22 14.31
C ALA A 20 2.90 3.89 13.59
N LYS A 21 1.96 4.84 13.55
CA LYS A 21 0.68 4.68 12.84
C LYS A 21 0.90 4.47 11.33
N ARG A 22 1.80 5.25 10.72
CA ARG A 22 2.17 5.09 9.30
C ARG A 22 2.71 3.71 9.01
N SER A 23 3.71 3.31 9.79
CA SER A 23 4.44 2.08 9.58
C SER A 23 3.52 0.87 9.73
N SER A 24 2.70 0.83 10.79
CA SER A 24 1.75 -0.26 11.00
C SER A 24 0.76 -0.37 9.83
N PHE A 25 0.24 0.75 9.33
CA PHE A 25 -0.68 0.75 8.21
C PHE A 25 -0.02 0.27 6.90
N SER A 26 1.17 0.80 6.58
CA SER A 26 1.94 0.35 5.41
C SER A 26 2.26 -1.14 5.47
N ILE A 27 2.67 -1.64 6.64
CA ILE A 27 2.98 -3.06 6.84
C ILE A 27 1.74 -3.93 6.58
N LYS A 28 0.56 -3.54 7.07
CA LYS A 28 -0.69 -4.28 6.81
C LYS A 28 -1.00 -4.36 5.32
N LEU A 29 -0.89 -3.24 4.60
CA LEU A 29 -1.11 -3.23 3.15
C LEU A 29 -0.06 -4.06 2.40
N SER A 30 1.20 -4.02 2.82
CA SER A 30 2.26 -4.86 2.27
C SER A 30 1.97 -6.35 2.48
N ILE A 31 1.52 -6.77 3.67
CA ILE A 31 1.13 -8.16 3.94
C ILE A 31 -0.01 -8.59 3.03
N ILE A 32 -1.03 -7.74 2.85
CA ILE A 32 -2.15 -8.02 1.95
C ILE A 32 -1.65 -8.19 0.50
N MET A 33 -0.77 -7.30 0.05
CA MET A 33 -0.17 -7.38 -1.29
C MET A 33 0.64 -8.68 -1.46
N LEU A 34 1.41 -9.09 -0.45
CA LEU A 34 2.17 -10.34 -0.48
C LEU A 34 1.26 -11.56 -0.57
N ILE A 35 0.15 -11.58 0.18
CA ILE A 35 -0.83 -12.68 0.11
C ILE A 35 -1.39 -12.81 -1.30
N VAL A 36 -1.78 -11.70 -1.93
CA VAL A 36 -2.31 -11.73 -3.30
C VAL A 36 -1.25 -12.12 -4.32
N TYR A 37 -0.03 -11.58 -4.19
CA TYR A 37 1.09 -11.89 -5.06
C TYR A 37 1.46 -13.37 -5.02
N PHE A 38 1.73 -13.91 -3.83
CA PHE A 38 2.06 -15.32 -3.69
C PHE A 38 0.86 -16.21 -4.01
N GLY A 39 -0.37 -15.81 -3.66
CA GLY A 39 -1.57 -16.53 -4.06
C GLY A 39 -1.71 -16.66 -5.57
N PHE A 40 -1.45 -15.59 -6.31
CA PHE A 40 -1.48 -15.60 -7.77
C PHE A 40 -0.35 -16.46 -8.37
N ILE A 41 0.86 -16.37 -7.83
CA ILE A 41 1.99 -17.22 -8.25
C ILE A 41 1.69 -18.70 -8.02
N LEU A 42 1.16 -19.06 -6.84
CA LEU A 42 0.78 -20.43 -6.52
C LEU A 42 -0.32 -20.93 -7.46
N LEU A 43 -1.30 -20.08 -7.78
CA LEU A 43 -2.35 -20.42 -8.73
C LEU A 43 -1.77 -20.75 -10.12
N ILE A 44 -0.82 -19.95 -10.61
CA ILE A 44 -0.10 -20.20 -11.86
C ILE A 44 0.71 -21.49 -11.79
N ALA A 45 1.42 -21.72 -10.69
CA ALA A 45 2.34 -22.84 -10.54
C ALA A 45 1.62 -24.19 -10.41
N TYR A 46 0.53 -24.25 -9.65
CA TYR A 46 -0.17 -25.49 -9.32
C TYR A 46 -1.44 -25.74 -10.15
N PHE A 47 -2.10 -24.68 -10.65
CA PHE A 47 -3.36 -24.78 -11.39
C PHE A 47 -3.32 -24.04 -12.74
N PRO A 48 -2.31 -24.27 -13.60
CA PRO A 48 -2.21 -23.60 -14.90
C PRO A 48 -3.40 -23.92 -15.82
N GLU A 49 -4.00 -25.12 -15.70
CA GLU A 49 -5.14 -25.54 -16.51
C GLU A 49 -6.39 -24.68 -16.26
N VAL A 50 -6.61 -24.26 -15.01
CA VAL A 50 -7.73 -23.37 -14.64
C VAL A 50 -7.56 -22.01 -15.31
N LEU A 51 -6.36 -21.44 -15.27
CA LEU A 51 -6.06 -20.14 -15.88
C LEU A 51 -6.01 -20.23 -17.41
N GLY A 52 -5.69 -21.40 -17.97
CA GLY A 52 -5.68 -21.68 -19.40
C GLY A 52 -7.05 -22.00 -19.98
N THR A 53 -8.08 -22.18 -19.16
CA THR A 53 -9.43 -22.51 -19.62
C THR A 53 -10.00 -21.35 -20.45
N PRO A 54 -10.46 -21.56 -21.69
CA PRO A 54 -11.14 -20.54 -22.49
C PRO A 54 -12.41 -20.05 -21.80
N LEU A 55 -12.70 -18.75 -21.90
CA LEU A 55 -13.92 -18.15 -21.32
C LEU A 55 -15.22 -18.59 -22.01
N SER A 56 -15.13 -19.01 -23.28
CA SER A 56 -16.23 -19.48 -24.11
C SER A 56 -15.69 -20.41 -25.18
N GLU A 57 -16.53 -21.30 -25.72
CA GLU A 57 -16.18 -22.15 -26.85
C GLU A 57 -15.66 -21.30 -28.02
N GLY A 58 -14.49 -21.67 -28.56
CA GLY A 58 -13.80 -20.95 -29.63
C GLY A 58 -13.08 -19.66 -29.24
N SER A 59 -13.11 -19.25 -27.96
CA SER A 59 -12.42 -18.05 -27.50
C SER A 59 -10.91 -18.27 -27.34
N VAL A 60 -10.12 -17.30 -27.77
CA VAL A 60 -8.67 -17.23 -27.50
C VAL A 60 -8.36 -16.62 -26.12
N THR A 61 -9.36 -16.00 -25.48
CA THR A 61 -9.22 -15.39 -24.15
C THR A 61 -9.46 -16.44 -23.08
N THR A 62 -8.47 -16.64 -22.22
CA THR A 62 -8.55 -17.58 -21.10
C THR A 62 -8.97 -16.89 -19.81
N VAL A 63 -9.46 -17.67 -18.84
CA VAL A 63 -9.84 -17.21 -17.49
C VAL A 63 -8.71 -16.45 -16.80
N GLY A 64 -7.45 -16.77 -17.11
CA GLY A 64 -6.29 -16.08 -16.57
C GLY A 64 -6.24 -14.58 -16.89
N ILE A 65 -6.80 -14.13 -18.02
CA ILE A 65 -6.80 -12.71 -18.40
C ILE A 65 -7.68 -11.89 -17.43
N PRO A 66 -8.97 -12.21 -17.23
CA PRO A 66 -9.79 -11.55 -16.21
C PRO A 66 -9.21 -11.61 -14.81
N VAL A 67 -8.63 -12.76 -14.41
CA VAL A 67 -8.01 -12.91 -13.09
C VAL A 67 -6.83 -11.93 -12.94
N GLY A 68 -5.93 -11.88 -13.92
CA GLY A 68 -4.80 -10.95 -13.92
C GLY A 68 -5.25 -9.48 -13.90
N MET A 69 -6.28 -9.14 -14.69
CA MET A 69 -6.89 -7.81 -14.64
C MET A 69 -7.44 -7.49 -13.25
N GLY A 70 -8.10 -8.44 -12.59
CA GLY A 70 -8.56 -8.30 -11.21
C GLY A 70 -7.43 -7.97 -10.24
N VAL A 71 -6.29 -8.64 -10.35
CA VAL A 71 -5.10 -8.34 -9.55
C VAL A 71 -4.57 -6.92 -9.80
N ILE A 72 -4.56 -6.47 -11.06
CA ILE A 72 -4.14 -5.10 -11.42
C ILE A 72 -5.08 -4.06 -10.79
N PHE A 73 -6.40 -4.23 -10.94
CA PHE A 73 -7.38 -3.33 -10.33
C PHE A 73 -7.26 -3.30 -8.81
N PHE A 74 -7.06 -4.47 -8.20
CA PHE A 74 -6.82 -4.58 -6.76
C PHE A 74 -5.58 -3.81 -6.32
N ALA A 75 -4.48 -3.88 -7.07
CA ALA A 75 -3.28 -3.11 -6.78
C ALA A 75 -3.56 -1.60 -6.81
N PHE A 76 -4.28 -1.10 -7.82
CA PHE A 76 -4.70 0.31 -7.88
C PHE A 76 -5.56 0.72 -6.69
N ILE A 77 -6.49 -0.14 -6.26
CA ILE A 77 -7.34 0.11 -5.09
C ILE A 77 -6.48 0.23 -3.82
N ILE A 78 -5.55 -0.70 -3.58
CA ILE A 78 -4.63 -0.63 -2.44
C ILE A 78 -3.80 0.65 -2.48
N THR A 79 -3.24 1.00 -3.64
CA THR A 79 -2.47 2.23 -3.80
C THR A 79 -3.35 3.46 -3.50
N GLY A 80 -4.58 3.51 -4.00
CA GLY A 80 -5.52 4.61 -3.73
C GLY A 80 -5.92 4.72 -2.24
N ILE A 81 -6.18 3.59 -1.58
CA ILE A 81 -6.44 3.54 -0.13
C ILE A 81 -5.23 4.06 0.64
N TYR A 82 -4.03 3.62 0.24
CA TYR A 82 -2.79 4.06 0.85
C TYR A 82 -2.59 5.57 0.70
N THR A 83 -2.71 6.10 -0.52
CA THR A 83 -2.49 7.53 -0.79
C THR A 83 -3.55 8.41 -0.13
N LYS A 84 -4.82 8.00 -0.11
CA LYS A 84 -5.87 8.74 0.61
C LYS A 84 -5.59 8.83 2.11
N ARG A 85 -5.14 7.73 2.72
CA ARG A 85 -4.79 7.72 4.15
C ARG A 85 -3.48 8.48 4.41
N ALA A 86 -2.51 8.37 3.51
CA ALA A 86 -1.27 9.13 3.53
C ALA A 86 -1.52 10.65 3.49
N ASN A 87 -2.41 11.10 2.60
CA ASN A 87 -2.69 12.52 2.37
C ASN A 87 -3.68 13.15 3.38
N SER A 88 -4.24 12.38 4.31
CA SER A 88 -5.16 12.92 5.33
C SER A 88 -4.50 12.91 6.70
N GLU A 89 -4.30 11.71 7.25
CA GLU A 89 -3.82 11.52 8.62
C GLU A 89 -2.38 12.03 8.80
N PHE A 90 -1.54 11.97 7.76
CA PHE A 90 -0.15 12.42 7.88
C PHE A 90 0.02 13.91 7.57
N ASP A 91 -0.79 14.49 6.70
CA ASP A 91 -0.69 15.92 6.38
C ASP A 91 -1.13 16.78 7.58
N ASP A 92 -2.15 16.39 8.35
CA ASP A 92 -2.56 17.11 9.56
C ASP A 92 -1.45 17.15 10.63
N LEU A 93 -0.78 16.02 10.85
CA LEU A 93 0.33 15.91 11.79
C LEU A 93 1.57 16.64 11.28
N ASN A 94 1.84 16.62 9.96
CA ASN A 94 2.95 17.33 9.34
C ASN A 94 2.74 18.87 9.39
N ASN A 95 1.49 19.33 9.25
CA ASN A 95 1.13 20.75 9.38
C ASN A 95 1.30 21.24 10.82
N LYS A 96 0.85 20.46 11.83
CA LYS A 96 1.10 20.80 13.24
C LYS A 96 2.59 20.95 13.56
N ILE A 97 3.44 20.06 13.04
CA ILE A 97 4.90 20.13 13.26
C ILE A 97 5.49 21.35 12.54
N LYS A 98 5.06 21.64 11.31
CA LYS A 98 5.49 22.83 10.57
C LYS A 98 5.14 24.12 11.31
N ASP A 99 3.92 24.25 11.84
CA ASP A 99 3.49 25.45 12.56
C ASP A 99 4.26 25.63 13.87
N LYS A 100 4.53 24.54 14.59
CA LYS A 100 5.35 24.55 15.83
C LYS A 100 6.78 25.00 15.58
N VAL A 101 7.36 24.65 14.43
CA VAL A 101 8.72 25.06 14.01
C VAL A 101 8.73 26.50 13.48
N LYS A 102 7.66 26.95 12.81
CA LYS A 102 7.54 28.33 12.30
C LYS A 102 7.34 29.38 13.39
N GLY A 103 6.84 28.95 14.56
CA GLY A 103 6.65 29.79 15.74
C GLY A 103 7.85 29.83 16.71
N MET A 104 8.92 29.07 16.45
CA MET A 104 10.22 29.17 17.14
C MET A 104 11.17 30.07 16.37
#